data_AF-A0A2N2LQ71-F1
#
_entry.id   AF-A0A2N2LQ71-F1
#
_cell.length_a   1.000
_cell.length_b   1.000
_cell.length_c   1.000
_cell.angle_alpha   90.00
_cell.angle_beta   90.00
_cell.angle_gamma   90.00
#
_symmetry.space_group_name_H-M   'P 1'
#
loop_
_entity.id
_entity.type
_entity.pdbx_description
1 polymer ?
#
loop_
_entity_poly.entity_id
_entity_poly.type
_entity_poly.pdbx_seq_one_letter_code
_entity_poly.pdbx_strand_id
1 'polypeptide(L)'
;MVDQSDLSFTQKEILSLFTDHYQFAITDEQAQTLFSYTDGWIIALQMVWQRLQTSRSKILDNILAELPSALSDIFNFLAQEVLMRQPEPIQQFLVSTAVLRQLDAGSCNYLLDIQDSKSILQMLYEKGLFISTTDNANFRYQRLFQDFLLNQGKLSSHKAENLHKKAAEYFTNINDFEEAVFHWFSYGDLAQAANLIEHIGPKHLEIGRLRTLSKWIEQLDEHQLELHPALNLLMGDVLRLRSKFEDAINCYNKAEKIFLQNKDSLGRSDALRSKAQVYLDTIRPLKGSSLLEEAIGLLEPQEYPSQVAALLDQLAENKLNSGKPSEARALHKEANMLRSESDPD
;
A
#
# COMPACT_ATOMS: atom_id res chain seq x y z
N MET A 1 -11.73 16.68 -32.43
CA MET A 1 -10.58 16.48 -31.54
C MET A 1 -10.07 15.10 -31.85
N VAL A 2 -8.79 14.97 -32.19
CA VAL A 2 -8.15 13.68 -32.44
C VAL A 2 -7.65 13.23 -31.07
N ASP A 3 -8.21 12.15 -30.53
CA ASP A 3 -7.83 11.56 -29.23
C ASP A 3 -6.50 10.77 -29.37
N GLN A 4 -5.84 10.44 -28.26
CA GLN A 4 -4.67 9.54 -28.22
C GLN A 4 -4.96 8.20 -28.91
N SER A 5 -6.20 7.71 -28.82
CA SER A 5 -6.68 6.51 -29.52
C SER A 5 -6.85 6.69 -31.03
N ASP A 6 -6.97 7.93 -31.53
CA ASP A 6 -7.15 8.21 -32.95
C ASP A 6 -5.80 8.29 -33.70
N LEU A 7 -4.67 8.30 -32.98
CA LEU A 7 -3.30 8.35 -33.53
C LEU A 7 -2.46 7.12 -33.17
N SER A 8 -3.00 6.22 -32.34
CA SER A 8 -2.34 4.98 -31.95
C SER A 8 -2.65 3.85 -32.94
N PHE A 9 -1.61 3.24 -33.50
CA PHE A 9 -1.72 2.09 -34.37
C PHE A 9 -2.10 0.84 -33.55
N THR A 10 -3.10 0.10 -34.01
CA THR A 10 -3.40 -1.25 -33.52
C THR A 10 -2.31 -2.24 -33.91
N GLN A 11 -2.23 -3.41 -33.26
CA GLN A 11 -1.27 -4.47 -33.61
C GLN A 11 -1.32 -4.83 -35.11
N LYS A 12 -2.53 -4.91 -35.70
CA LYS A 12 -2.70 -5.21 -37.14
C LYS A 12 -2.17 -4.08 -38.03
N GLU A 13 -2.38 -2.84 -37.63
CA GLU A 13 -1.86 -1.68 -38.35
C GLU A 13 -0.34 -1.56 -38.18
N ILE A 14 0.24 -1.95 -37.05
CA ILE A 14 1.69 -2.05 -36.86
C ILE A 14 2.27 -3.11 -37.81
N LEU A 15 1.66 -4.29 -37.89
CA LEU A 15 2.09 -5.35 -38.81
C LEU A 15 2.06 -4.89 -40.28
N SER A 16 0.97 -4.24 -40.68
CA SER A 16 0.82 -3.66 -42.03
C SER A 16 1.80 -2.51 -42.27
N LEU A 17 2.03 -1.63 -41.30
CA LEU A 17 3.01 -0.55 -41.40
C LEU A 17 4.42 -1.09 -41.67
N PHE A 18 4.86 -2.10 -40.91
CA PHE A 18 6.20 -2.67 -41.08
C PHE A 18 6.33 -3.48 -42.37
N THR A 19 5.34 -4.29 -42.70
CA THR A 19 5.39 -5.19 -43.87
C THR A 19 5.15 -4.44 -45.18
N ASP A 20 4.10 -3.63 -45.24
CA ASP A 20 3.64 -3.00 -46.47
C ASP A 20 4.32 -1.65 -46.74
N HIS A 21 4.57 -0.84 -45.70
CA HIS A 21 5.15 0.48 -45.87
C HIS A 21 6.68 0.49 -45.69
N TYR A 22 7.19 -0.12 -44.62
CA TYR A 22 8.63 -0.19 -44.38
C TYR A 22 9.33 -1.33 -45.12
N GLN A 23 8.58 -2.25 -45.74
CA GLN A 23 9.12 -3.40 -46.47
C GLN A 23 10.04 -4.26 -45.59
N PHE A 24 9.68 -4.41 -44.32
CA PHE A 24 10.37 -5.20 -43.31
C PHE A 24 9.39 -6.17 -42.66
N ALA A 25 9.47 -7.43 -43.06
CA ALA A 25 8.58 -8.47 -42.54
C ALA A 25 8.84 -8.71 -41.05
N ILE A 26 7.81 -8.56 -40.23
CA ILE A 26 7.81 -8.87 -38.80
C ILE A 26 6.78 -9.96 -38.51
N THR A 27 6.99 -10.73 -37.44
CA THR A 27 6.01 -11.71 -36.98
C THR A 27 4.89 -11.05 -36.19
N ASP A 28 3.75 -11.73 -36.03
CA ASP A 28 2.65 -11.27 -35.16
C ASP A 28 3.11 -11.04 -33.71
N GLU A 29 4.04 -11.86 -33.22
CA GLU A 29 4.63 -11.75 -31.88
C GLU A 29 5.51 -10.49 -31.75
N GLN A 30 6.30 -10.17 -32.78
CA GLN A 30 7.07 -8.93 -32.83
C GLN A 30 6.17 -7.69 -32.93
N ALA A 31 5.09 -7.77 -33.71
CA ALA A 31 4.08 -6.70 -33.79
C ALA A 31 3.37 -6.49 -32.44
N GLN A 32 3.05 -7.58 -31.73
CA GLN A 32 2.49 -7.51 -30.39
C GLN A 32 3.46 -6.89 -29.39
N THR A 33 4.74 -7.27 -29.48
CA THR A 33 5.80 -6.72 -28.64
C THR A 33 5.96 -5.22 -28.88
N LEU A 34 5.99 -4.78 -30.14
CA LEU A 34 6.02 -3.37 -30.51
C LEU A 34 4.80 -2.61 -29.98
N PHE A 35 3.60 -3.17 -30.14
CA PHE A 35 2.39 -2.57 -29.57
C PHE A 35 2.51 -2.42 -28.05
N SER A 36 2.96 -3.46 -27.34
CA SER A 36 3.09 -3.44 -25.88
C SER A 36 4.09 -2.41 -25.34
N TYR A 37 5.14 -2.09 -26.10
CA TYR A 37 6.13 -1.09 -25.69
C TYR A 37 5.80 0.33 -26.14
N THR A 38 5.02 0.48 -27.21
CA THR A 38 4.75 1.79 -27.82
C THR A 38 3.33 2.28 -27.60
N ASP A 39 2.42 1.43 -27.11
CA ASP A 39 0.98 1.64 -27.13
C ASP A 39 0.46 2.17 -28.49
N GLY A 40 1.11 1.74 -29.58
CA GLY A 40 0.78 2.17 -30.94
C GLY A 40 1.24 3.57 -31.34
N TRP A 41 2.04 4.27 -30.52
CA TRP A 41 2.53 5.62 -30.86
C TRP A 41 3.37 5.63 -32.13
N ILE A 42 2.88 6.32 -33.16
CA ILE A 42 3.56 6.37 -34.47
C ILE A 42 4.99 6.93 -34.39
N ILE A 43 5.25 7.88 -33.49
CA ILE A 43 6.60 8.43 -33.28
C ILE A 43 7.53 7.34 -32.73
N ALA A 44 7.07 6.56 -31.74
CA ALA A 44 7.82 5.45 -31.18
C ALA A 44 8.10 4.37 -32.25
N LEU A 45 7.10 4.03 -33.07
CA LEU A 45 7.23 3.07 -34.16
C LEU A 45 8.20 3.55 -35.27
N GLN A 46 8.15 4.83 -35.62
CA GLN A 46 9.10 5.46 -36.56
C GLN A 46 10.54 5.41 -36.02
N MET A 47 10.74 5.57 -34.73
CA MET A 47 12.07 5.50 -34.13
C MET A 47 12.64 4.09 -34.07
N VAL A 48 11.80 3.09 -33.80
CA VAL A 48 12.15 1.67 -33.99
C VAL A 48 12.64 1.46 -35.42
N TRP A 49 11.90 1.97 -36.40
CA TRP A 49 12.25 1.85 -37.81
C TRP A 49 13.57 2.55 -38.17
N GLN A 50 13.80 3.77 -37.71
CA GLN A 50 15.06 4.49 -37.94
C GLN A 50 16.27 3.77 -37.31
N ARG A 51 16.09 3.18 -36.13
CA ARG A 51 17.15 2.35 -35.50
C ARG A 51 17.40 1.06 -36.27
N LEU A 52 16.35 0.43 -36.82
CA LEU A 52 16.50 -0.72 -37.72
C LEU A 52 17.30 -0.38 -38.97
N GLN A 53 17.08 0.80 -39.54
CA GLN A 53 17.81 1.26 -40.72
C GLN A 53 19.28 1.55 -40.43
N THR A 54 19.60 2.05 -39.23
CA THR A 54 20.98 2.42 -38.84
C THR A 54 21.76 1.28 -38.17
N SER A 55 21.07 0.25 -37.68
CA SER A 55 21.70 -0.94 -37.08
C SER A 55 22.40 -1.81 -38.12
N ARG A 56 23.65 -2.20 -37.82
CA ARG A 56 24.47 -3.06 -38.69
C ARG A 56 23.90 -4.46 -38.89
N SER A 57 23.18 -4.98 -37.90
CA SER A 57 22.63 -6.34 -37.96
C SER A 57 21.19 -6.39 -38.48
N LYS A 58 20.45 -5.26 -38.48
CA LYS A 58 19.01 -5.19 -38.81
C LYS A 58 18.14 -6.24 -38.07
N ILE A 59 18.61 -6.71 -36.92
CA ILE A 59 17.89 -7.69 -36.10
C ILE A 59 16.94 -6.91 -35.20
N LEU A 60 15.64 -7.08 -35.42
CA LEU A 60 14.59 -6.42 -34.64
C LEU A 60 14.67 -6.79 -33.16
N ASP A 61 14.96 -8.05 -32.82
CA ASP A 61 15.00 -8.52 -31.44
C ASP A 61 16.05 -7.78 -30.57
N ASN A 62 17.19 -7.41 -31.15
CA ASN A 62 18.21 -6.62 -30.45
C ASN A 62 17.73 -5.18 -30.19
N ILE A 63 16.99 -4.60 -31.13
CA ILE A 63 16.42 -3.26 -30.97
C ILE A 63 15.28 -3.30 -29.96
N LEU A 64 14.44 -4.33 -30.00
CA LEU A 64 13.37 -4.56 -29.01
C LEU A 64 13.93 -4.70 -27.59
N ALA A 65 15.13 -5.26 -27.42
CA ALA A 65 15.80 -5.34 -26.12
C ALA A 65 16.23 -3.96 -25.57
N GLU A 66 16.68 -3.05 -26.44
CA GLU A 66 17.08 -1.68 -26.06
C GLU A 66 15.92 -0.65 -26.13
N LEU A 67 14.81 -1.04 -26.74
CA LEU A 67 13.66 -0.19 -27.01
C LEU A 67 13.07 0.45 -25.74
N PRO A 68 12.93 -0.25 -24.60
CA PRO A 68 12.36 0.36 -23.40
C PRO A 68 13.16 1.58 -22.91
N SER A 69 14.50 1.50 -22.94
CA SER A 69 15.37 2.61 -22.57
C SER A 69 15.25 3.75 -23.57
N ALA A 70 15.29 3.43 -24.87
CA ALA A 70 15.20 4.43 -25.92
C ALA A 70 13.87 5.21 -25.88
N LEU A 71 12.75 4.49 -25.73
CA LEU A 71 11.41 5.10 -25.62
C LEU A 71 11.28 5.96 -24.36
N SER A 72 11.88 5.53 -23.25
CA SER A 72 11.95 6.35 -22.04
C SER A 72 12.71 7.66 -22.27
N ASP A 73 13.87 7.62 -22.94
CA ASP A 73 14.66 8.83 -23.23
C ASP A 73 13.89 9.82 -24.12
N ILE A 74 13.22 9.31 -25.17
CA ILE A 74 12.41 10.13 -26.07
C ILE A 74 11.21 10.73 -25.34
N PHE A 75 10.52 9.91 -24.54
CA PHE A 75 9.40 10.35 -23.73
C PHE A 75 9.85 11.46 -22.77
N ASN A 76 10.97 11.26 -22.06
CA ASN A 76 11.53 12.25 -21.15
C ASN A 76 11.89 13.55 -21.87
N PHE A 77 12.46 13.47 -23.08
CA PHE A 77 12.73 14.66 -23.90
C PHE A 77 11.43 15.39 -24.29
N LEU A 78 10.41 14.67 -24.78
CA LEU A 78 9.12 15.28 -25.14
C LEU A 78 8.43 15.87 -23.92
N ALA A 79 8.42 15.15 -22.80
CA ALA A 79 7.84 15.60 -21.54
C ALA A 79 8.57 16.85 -21.02
N GLN A 80 9.89 16.92 -21.16
CA GLN A 80 10.68 18.12 -20.86
C GLN A 80 10.26 19.30 -21.73
N GLU A 81 10.15 19.13 -23.04
CA GLU A 81 9.69 20.19 -23.95
C GLU A 81 8.27 20.67 -23.60
N VAL A 82 7.36 19.75 -23.31
CA VAL A 82 5.99 20.07 -22.91
C VAL A 82 5.95 20.84 -21.59
N LEU A 83 6.74 20.41 -20.61
CA LEU A 83 6.87 21.06 -19.31
C LEU A 83 7.47 22.47 -19.44
N MET A 84 8.58 22.62 -20.17
CA MET A 84 9.28 23.90 -20.36
C MET A 84 8.45 24.95 -21.10
N ARG A 85 7.45 24.52 -21.89
CA ARG A 85 6.49 25.41 -22.55
C ARG A 85 5.38 25.92 -21.62
N GLN A 86 5.20 25.32 -20.44
CA GLN A 86 4.23 25.81 -19.48
C GLN A 86 4.76 27.04 -18.74
N PRO A 87 3.87 27.94 -18.27
CA PRO A 87 4.26 29.00 -17.33
C PRO A 87 4.90 28.42 -16.06
N GLU A 88 5.86 29.14 -15.47
CA GLU A 88 6.58 28.69 -14.27
C GLU A 88 5.66 28.21 -13.13
N PRO A 89 4.52 28.88 -12.79
CA PRO A 89 3.61 28.39 -11.76
C PRO A 89 3.03 27.00 -12.06
N ILE A 90 2.78 26.70 -13.34
CA ILE A 90 2.24 25.40 -13.78
C ILE A 90 3.32 24.33 -13.75
N GLN A 91 4.56 24.66 -14.10
CA GLN A 91 5.68 23.73 -13.95
C GLN A 91 5.86 23.33 -12.48
N GLN A 92 5.84 24.31 -11.57
CA GLN A 92 5.94 24.07 -10.14
C GLN A 92 4.76 23.25 -9.62
N PHE A 93 3.54 23.53 -10.08
CA PHE A 93 2.35 22.73 -9.75
C PHE A 93 2.56 21.26 -10.13
N LEU A 94 2.84 20.99 -11.41
CA LEU A 94 3.02 19.63 -11.95
C LEU A 94 4.08 18.84 -11.19
N VAL A 95 5.26 19.42 -10.98
CA VAL A 95 6.37 18.75 -10.29
C VAL A 95 6.02 18.50 -8.82
N SER A 96 5.39 19.45 -8.14
CA SER A 96 5.12 19.35 -6.70
C SER A 96 3.98 18.38 -6.40
N THR A 97 2.94 18.31 -7.24
CA THR A 97 1.81 17.40 -7.05
C THR A 97 2.07 15.99 -7.58
N ALA A 98 3.20 15.75 -8.25
CA ALA A 98 3.58 14.44 -8.76
C ALA A 98 3.74 13.36 -7.66
N VAL A 99 3.96 13.77 -6.41
CA VAL A 99 4.01 12.84 -5.25
C VAL A 99 2.66 12.20 -4.95
N LEU A 100 1.55 12.82 -5.36
CA LEU A 100 0.20 12.35 -5.09
C LEU A 100 -0.18 11.24 -6.08
N ARG A 101 -0.70 10.11 -5.58
CA ARG A 101 -1.19 9.01 -6.44
C ARG A 101 -2.51 9.33 -7.12
N GLN A 102 -3.28 10.24 -6.52
CA GLN A 102 -4.51 10.80 -7.05
C GLN A 102 -4.54 12.29 -6.73
N LEU A 103 -4.98 13.08 -7.70
CA LEU A 103 -5.01 14.53 -7.64
C LEU A 103 -6.46 14.96 -7.48
N ASP A 104 -6.76 15.67 -6.40
CA ASP A 104 -8.03 16.35 -6.20
C ASP A 104 -7.73 17.79 -5.75
N ALA A 105 -8.76 18.64 -5.77
CA ALA A 105 -8.57 20.04 -5.43
C ALA A 105 -8.11 20.24 -3.96
N GLY A 106 -8.58 19.40 -3.03
CA GLY A 106 -8.22 19.48 -1.62
C GLY A 106 -6.76 19.11 -1.38
N SER A 107 -6.33 17.96 -1.91
CA SER A 107 -4.94 17.49 -1.76
C SER A 107 -3.94 18.44 -2.42
N CYS A 108 -4.21 18.91 -3.63
CA CYS A 108 -3.36 19.88 -4.31
C CYS A 108 -3.29 21.23 -3.59
N ASN A 109 -4.43 21.76 -3.11
CA ASN A 109 -4.47 23.01 -2.36
C ASN A 109 -3.65 22.92 -1.07
N TYR A 110 -3.82 21.86 -0.29
CA TYR A 110 -3.09 21.68 0.96
C TYR A 110 -1.59 21.54 0.74
N LEU A 111 -1.20 20.76 -0.28
CA LEU A 111 0.20 20.48 -0.57
C LEU A 111 0.96 21.75 -0.96
N LEU A 112 0.34 22.59 -1.81
CA LEU A 112 0.95 23.79 -2.39
C LEU A 112 0.64 25.09 -1.63
N ASP A 113 -0.24 25.05 -0.63
CA ASP A 113 -0.76 26.22 0.08
C ASP A 113 -1.45 27.23 -0.87
N ILE A 114 -2.33 26.70 -1.73
CA ILE A 114 -3.12 27.47 -2.71
C ILE A 114 -4.62 27.14 -2.57
N GLN A 115 -5.48 27.84 -3.33
CA GLN A 115 -6.93 27.65 -3.26
C GLN A 115 -7.59 27.29 -4.61
N ASP A 116 -6.88 27.49 -5.71
CA ASP A 116 -7.40 27.44 -7.08
C ASP A 116 -6.97 26.19 -7.87
N SER A 117 -6.47 25.15 -7.21
CA SER A 117 -6.01 23.92 -7.90
C SER A 117 -7.09 23.27 -8.78
N LYS A 118 -8.38 23.42 -8.45
CA LYS A 118 -9.47 22.91 -9.28
C LYS A 118 -9.44 23.46 -10.70
N SER A 119 -9.21 24.78 -10.85
CA SER A 119 -9.16 25.41 -12.18
C SER A 119 -7.90 24.99 -12.93
N ILE A 120 -6.79 24.82 -12.22
CA ILE A 120 -5.52 24.32 -12.78
C ILE A 120 -5.70 22.89 -13.30
N LEU A 121 -6.24 21.97 -12.49
CA LEU A 121 -6.47 20.58 -12.88
C LEU A 121 -7.39 20.46 -14.09
N GLN A 122 -8.48 21.24 -14.12
CA GLN A 122 -9.38 21.26 -15.27
C GLN A 122 -8.70 21.79 -16.54
N MET A 123 -7.91 22.86 -16.43
CA MET A 123 -7.13 23.39 -17.55
C MET A 123 -6.09 22.38 -18.06
N LEU A 124 -5.41 21.66 -17.16
CA LEU A 124 -4.43 20.64 -17.54
C LEU A 124 -5.10 19.47 -18.26
N TYR A 125 -6.28 19.05 -17.78
CA TYR A 125 -7.08 18.00 -18.41
C TYR A 125 -7.59 18.41 -19.80
N GLU A 126 -8.17 19.61 -19.94
CA GLU A 126 -8.66 20.13 -21.23
C GLU A 126 -7.54 20.30 -22.27
N LYS A 127 -6.31 20.60 -21.81
CA LYS A 127 -5.11 20.68 -22.66
C LYS A 127 -4.47 19.32 -22.96
N GLY A 128 -4.97 18.23 -22.39
CA GLY A 128 -4.42 16.89 -22.60
C GLY A 128 -2.98 16.73 -22.07
N LEU A 129 -2.62 17.43 -20.98
CA LEU A 129 -1.27 17.43 -20.41
C LEU A 129 -0.97 16.16 -19.60
N PHE A 130 -1.08 15.00 -20.26
CA PHE A 130 -0.80 13.67 -19.69
C PHE A 130 -1.55 13.43 -18.35
N ILE A 131 -2.75 14.00 -18.23
CA ILE A 131 -3.65 13.81 -17.09
C ILE A 131 -4.92 13.14 -17.60
N SER A 132 -5.38 12.13 -16.87
CA SER A 132 -6.66 11.46 -17.06
C SER A 132 -7.54 11.65 -15.82
N THR A 133 -8.82 11.36 -15.96
CA THR A 133 -9.80 11.51 -14.90
C THR A 133 -10.87 10.43 -14.99
N THR A 134 -11.32 9.90 -13.85
CA THR A 134 -12.39 8.88 -13.78
C THR A 134 -13.75 9.48 -13.42
N ASP A 135 -13.71 10.56 -12.66
CA ASP A 135 -14.84 11.41 -12.31
C ASP A 135 -14.34 12.85 -12.37
N ASN A 136 -15.17 13.84 -12.68
CA ASN A 136 -14.75 15.24 -12.89
C ASN A 136 -14.11 15.95 -11.67
N ALA A 137 -13.72 15.21 -10.62
CA ALA A 137 -13.06 15.68 -9.41
C ALA A 137 -11.70 15.01 -9.16
N ASN A 138 -11.50 13.76 -9.61
CA ASN A 138 -10.31 12.97 -9.36
C ASN A 138 -9.48 12.78 -10.63
N PHE A 139 -8.26 13.31 -10.60
CA PHE A 139 -7.33 13.30 -11.71
C PHE A 139 -6.13 12.39 -11.39
N ARG A 140 -5.50 11.87 -12.43
CA ARG A 140 -4.27 11.08 -12.32
C ARG A 140 -3.33 11.45 -13.45
N TYR A 141 -2.04 11.55 -13.14
CA TYR A 141 -1.03 11.60 -14.17
C TYR A 141 -0.95 10.24 -14.89
N GLN A 142 -0.69 10.27 -16.19
CA GLN A 142 -0.20 9.09 -16.89
C GLN A 142 1.13 8.67 -16.25
N ARG A 143 1.32 7.36 -16.04
CA ARG A 143 2.42 6.80 -15.23
C ARG A 143 3.80 7.30 -15.65
N LEU A 144 4.13 7.25 -16.95
CA LEU A 144 5.43 7.71 -17.44
C LEU A 144 5.65 9.21 -17.19
N PHE A 145 4.59 10.02 -17.30
CA PHE A 145 4.67 11.44 -17.00
C PHE A 145 4.87 11.71 -15.51
N GLN A 146 4.18 10.96 -14.64
CA GLN A 146 4.38 11.04 -13.20
C GLN A 146 5.82 10.68 -12.81
N ASP A 147 6.36 9.59 -13.35
CA ASP A 147 7.74 9.15 -13.10
C ASP A 147 8.75 10.22 -13.57
N PHE A 148 8.52 10.82 -14.74
CA PHE A 148 9.29 11.96 -15.24
C PHE A 148 9.24 13.15 -14.26
N LEU A 149 8.04 13.58 -13.84
CA LEU A 149 7.86 14.71 -12.93
C LEU A 149 8.51 14.46 -11.56
N LEU A 150 8.40 13.25 -11.01
CA LEU A 150 9.05 12.86 -9.77
C LEU A 150 10.59 12.96 -9.88
N ASN A 151 11.16 12.56 -11.03
CA ASN A 151 12.59 12.71 -11.28
C ASN A 151 13.00 14.18 -11.38
N GLN A 152 12.19 15.04 -12.03
CA GLN A 152 12.41 16.50 -12.03
C GLN A 152 12.37 17.09 -10.61
N GLY A 153 11.45 16.61 -9.77
CA GLY A 153 11.31 17.00 -8.37
C GLY A 153 12.55 16.68 -7.53
N LYS A 154 13.17 15.51 -7.75
CA LYS A 154 14.41 15.11 -7.06
C LYS A 154 15.60 16.00 -7.41
N LEU A 155 15.67 16.47 -8.66
CA LEU A 155 16.74 17.38 -9.11
C LEU A 155 16.56 18.80 -8.57
N SER A 156 15.34 19.17 -8.15
CA SER A 156 14.97 20.51 -7.68
C SER A 156 14.94 20.60 -6.14
N SER A 157 16.09 20.32 -5.51
CA SER A 157 16.39 20.45 -4.05
C SER A 157 15.40 19.72 -3.09
N HIS A 158 15.60 19.83 -1.77
CA HIS A 158 14.87 19.15 -0.67
C HIS A 158 13.33 19.38 -0.60
N LYS A 159 12.69 19.76 -1.71
CA LYS A 159 11.24 19.97 -1.80
C LYS A 159 10.46 18.65 -1.82
N ALA A 160 10.94 17.64 -2.54
CA ALA A 160 10.22 16.37 -2.71
C ALA A 160 9.96 15.63 -1.38
N GLU A 161 10.94 15.56 -0.48
CA GLU A 161 10.78 14.94 0.84
C GLU A 161 9.74 15.68 1.68
N ASN A 162 9.82 17.02 1.73
CA ASN A 162 8.85 17.83 2.47
C ASN A 162 7.42 17.74 1.90
N LEU A 163 7.26 17.47 0.61
CA LEU A 163 5.95 17.24 -0.01
C LEU A 163 5.32 15.92 0.46
N HIS A 164 6.09 14.84 0.59
CA HIS A 164 5.57 13.59 1.15
C HIS A 164 5.12 13.77 2.60
N LYS A 165 5.86 14.51 3.43
CA LYS A 165 5.43 14.83 4.79
C LYS A 165 4.09 15.58 4.82
N LYS A 166 3.97 16.67 4.05
CA LYS A 166 2.71 17.43 3.95
C LYS A 166 1.53 16.57 3.49
N ALA A 167 1.76 15.73 2.47
CA ALA A 167 0.73 14.82 1.99
C ALA A 167 0.33 13.79 3.07
N ALA A 168 1.30 13.25 3.82
CA ALA A 168 1.01 12.34 4.93
C ALA A 168 0.14 12.99 6.01
N GLU A 169 0.45 14.23 6.40
CA GLU A 169 -0.34 15.03 7.35
C GLU A 169 -1.75 15.30 6.82
N TYR A 170 -1.89 15.68 5.55
CA TYR A 170 -3.19 15.91 4.91
C TYR A 170 -4.08 14.66 4.95
N PHE A 171 -3.55 13.53 4.47
CA PHE A 171 -4.31 12.29 4.40
C PHE A 171 -4.64 11.72 5.78
N THR A 172 -3.76 11.94 6.77
CA THR A 172 -4.05 11.63 8.18
C THR A 172 -5.25 12.43 8.68
N ASN A 173 -5.29 13.74 8.39
CA ASN A 173 -6.36 14.63 8.86
C ASN A 173 -7.74 14.31 8.26
N ILE A 174 -7.78 13.80 7.03
CA ILE A 174 -9.04 13.39 6.37
C ILE A 174 -9.38 11.90 6.57
N ASN A 175 -8.60 11.19 7.40
CA ASN A 175 -8.73 9.75 7.69
C ASN A 175 -8.55 8.82 6.48
N ASP A 176 -7.85 9.27 5.43
CA ASP A 176 -7.40 8.39 4.34
C ASP A 176 -6.06 7.75 4.73
N PHE A 177 -6.15 6.77 5.63
CA PHE A 177 -4.97 6.22 6.26
C PHE A 177 -4.10 5.39 5.30
N GLU A 178 -4.66 4.80 4.24
CA GLU A 178 -3.85 4.06 3.27
C GLU A 178 -2.90 5.01 2.50
N GLU A 179 -3.39 6.19 2.09
CA GLU A 179 -2.55 7.22 1.48
C GLU A 179 -1.56 7.81 2.50
N ALA A 180 -2.00 8.07 3.73
CA ALA A 180 -1.12 8.59 4.78
C ALA A 180 0.07 7.66 5.07
N VAL A 181 -0.15 6.35 5.21
CA VAL A 181 0.92 5.36 5.42
C VAL A 181 1.88 5.33 4.24
N PHE A 182 1.38 5.37 3.00
CA PHE A 182 2.23 5.44 1.80
C PHE A 182 3.15 6.67 1.83
N HIS A 183 2.61 7.83 2.20
CA HIS A 183 3.38 9.07 2.25
C HIS A 183 4.37 9.12 3.43
N TRP A 184 4.05 8.55 4.60
CA TRP A 184 5.01 8.43 5.70
C TRP A 184 6.21 7.55 5.34
N PHE A 185 5.97 6.40 4.70
CA PHE A 185 7.06 5.57 4.18
C PHE A 185 7.90 6.28 3.11
N SER A 186 7.24 7.00 2.20
CA SER A 186 7.94 7.76 1.15
C SER A 186 8.76 8.93 1.69
N TYR A 187 8.35 9.53 2.80
CA TYR A 187 9.12 10.54 3.53
C TYR A 187 10.29 9.92 4.33
N GLY A 188 10.19 8.64 4.69
CA GLY A 188 11.19 7.94 5.49
C GLY A 188 10.96 8.02 7.00
N ASP A 189 9.80 8.51 7.45
CA ASP A 189 9.44 8.56 8.88
C ASP A 189 8.74 7.25 9.28
N LEU A 190 9.56 6.24 9.57
CA LEU A 190 9.08 4.92 9.98
C LEU A 190 8.33 4.95 11.32
N ALA A 191 8.64 5.91 12.20
CA ALA A 191 7.98 6.04 13.49
C ALA A 191 6.53 6.52 13.32
N GLN A 192 6.28 7.53 12.49
CA GLN A 192 4.91 7.95 12.18
C GLN A 192 4.13 6.86 11.42
N ALA A 193 4.79 6.16 10.50
CA ALA A 193 4.18 5.02 9.82
C ALA A 193 3.78 3.93 10.82
N ALA A 194 4.68 3.52 11.72
CA ALA A 194 4.42 2.50 12.74
C ALA A 194 3.25 2.87 13.65
N ASN A 195 3.25 4.10 14.20
CA ASN A 195 2.15 4.61 15.03
C ASN A 195 0.80 4.53 14.30
N LEU A 196 0.76 4.96 13.04
CA LEU A 196 -0.47 4.97 12.27
C LEU A 196 -0.95 3.55 11.93
N ILE A 197 -0.03 2.66 11.54
CA ILE A 197 -0.34 1.24 11.25
C ILE A 197 -0.86 0.55 12.51
N GLU A 198 -0.26 0.80 13.67
CA GLU A 198 -0.71 0.23 14.94
C GLU A 198 -2.14 0.67 15.27
N HIS A 199 -2.44 1.95 15.08
CA HIS A 199 -3.77 2.51 15.32
C HIS A 199 -4.85 1.91 14.40
N ILE A 200 -4.57 1.81 13.09
CA ILE A 200 -5.56 1.36 12.09
C ILE A 200 -5.56 -0.15 11.86
N GLY A 201 -4.52 -0.84 12.33
CA GLY A 201 -4.23 -2.26 12.08
C GLY A 201 -5.38 -3.20 12.45
N PRO A 202 -5.97 -3.11 13.66
CA PRO A 202 -7.06 -3.98 14.08
C PRO A 202 -8.27 -3.92 13.12
N LYS A 203 -8.67 -2.72 12.70
CA LYS A 203 -9.78 -2.53 11.75
C LYS A 203 -9.46 -3.13 10.38
N HIS A 204 -8.24 -2.95 9.89
CA HIS A 204 -7.81 -3.53 8.62
C HIS A 204 -7.75 -5.06 8.65
N LEU A 205 -7.40 -5.63 9.80
CA LEU A 205 -7.42 -7.07 10.04
C LEU A 205 -8.87 -7.60 9.95
N GLU A 206 -9.81 -6.93 10.63
CA GLU A 206 -11.24 -7.28 10.66
C GLU A 206 -11.86 -7.32 9.25
N ILE A 207 -11.57 -6.32 8.41
CA ILE A 207 -12.06 -6.27 7.02
C ILE A 207 -11.23 -7.12 6.03
N GLY A 208 -10.27 -7.92 6.53
CA GLY A 208 -9.52 -8.88 5.73
C GLY A 208 -8.41 -8.29 4.84
N ARG A 209 -7.92 -7.08 5.11
CA ARG A 209 -6.82 -6.43 4.35
C ARG A 209 -5.44 -6.98 4.72
N LEU A 210 -5.32 -8.31 4.82
CA LEU A 210 -4.15 -9.02 5.34
C LEU A 210 -2.87 -8.72 4.54
N ARG A 211 -2.96 -8.67 3.20
CA ARG A 211 -1.80 -8.40 2.33
C ARG A 211 -1.30 -6.97 2.45
N THR A 212 -2.18 -6.01 2.69
CA THR A 212 -1.80 -4.61 2.88
C THR A 212 -1.06 -4.46 4.20
N LEU A 213 -1.64 -5.00 5.29
CA LEU A 213 -1.00 -4.98 6.61
C LEU A 213 0.35 -5.68 6.61
N SER A 214 0.47 -6.88 6.01
CA SER A 214 1.77 -7.57 5.97
C SER A 214 2.83 -6.73 5.29
N LYS A 215 2.51 -6.14 4.14
CA LYS A 215 3.44 -5.29 3.38
C LYS A 215 3.86 -4.02 4.12
N TRP A 216 2.97 -3.43 4.91
CA TRP A 216 3.31 -2.25 5.70
C TRP A 216 4.22 -2.62 6.86
N ILE A 217 3.89 -3.66 7.62
CA ILE A 217 4.70 -4.09 8.76
C ILE A 217 6.07 -4.61 8.30
N GLU A 218 6.15 -5.29 7.14
CA GLU A 218 7.42 -5.77 6.53
C GLU A 218 8.36 -4.63 6.09
N GLN A 219 7.87 -3.39 5.96
CA GLN A 219 8.70 -2.23 5.64
C GLN A 219 9.32 -1.55 6.87
N LEU A 220 8.87 -1.91 8.07
CA LEU A 220 9.41 -1.38 9.32
C LEU A 220 10.69 -2.14 9.70
N ASP A 221 11.64 -1.44 10.31
CA ASP A 221 12.85 -2.07 10.86
C ASP A 221 12.56 -2.71 12.23
N GLU A 222 13.49 -3.53 12.72
CA GLU A 222 13.33 -4.21 14.02
C GLU A 222 13.23 -3.19 15.17
N HIS A 223 13.83 -2.00 15.03
CA HIS A 223 13.75 -0.95 16.05
C HIS A 223 12.32 -0.43 16.22
N GLN A 224 11.60 -0.16 15.12
CA GLN A 224 10.19 0.21 15.21
C GLN A 224 9.33 -0.93 15.75
N LEU A 225 9.62 -2.19 15.38
CA LEU A 225 8.88 -3.34 15.90
C LEU A 225 9.11 -3.57 17.41
N GLU A 226 10.25 -3.14 17.95
CA GLU A 226 10.53 -3.14 19.40
C GLU A 226 9.78 -2.02 20.13
N LEU A 227 9.69 -0.82 19.52
CA LEU A 227 8.92 0.30 20.08
C LEU A 227 7.40 0.07 20.00
N HIS A 228 6.95 -0.70 19.01
CA HIS A 228 5.54 -0.96 18.70
C HIS A 228 5.21 -2.47 18.77
N PRO A 229 5.26 -3.11 19.96
CA PRO A 229 5.07 -4.56 20.09
C PRO A 229 3.69 -5.06 19.63
N ALA A 230 2.66 -4.22 19.62
CA ALA A 230 1.36 -4.56 19.06
C ALA A 230 1.41 -4.86 17.55
N LEU A 231 2.38 -4.31 16.81
CA LEU A 231 2.60 -4.65 15.41
C LEU A 231 3.06 -6.10 15.22
N ASN A 232 3.80 -6.66 16.19
CA ASN A 232 4.12 -8.08 16.19
C ASN A 232 2.87 -8.94 16.44
N LEU A 233 1.93 -8.50 17.29
CA LEU A 233 0.64 -9.18 17.44
C LEU A 233 -0.15 -9.15 16.12
N LEU A 234 -0.27 -7.98 15.49
CA LEU A 234 -0.97 -7.82 14.20
C LEU A 234 -0.35 -8.68 13.10
N MET A 235 0.98 -8.72 12.98
CA MET A 235 1.66 -9.60 12.02
C MET A 235 1.38 -11.07 12.33
N GLY A 236 1.40 -11.45 13.61
CA GLY A 236 1.04 -12.80 14.04
C GLY A 236 -0.38 -13.18 13.61
N ASP A 237 -1.35 -12.28 13.77
CA ASP A 237 -2.73 -12.54 13.35
C ASP A 237 -2.87 -12.64 11.83
N VAL A 238 -2.18 -11.78 11.08
CA VAL A 238 -2.10 -11.88 9.62
C VAL A 238 -1.55 -13.23 9.18
N LEU A 239 -0.51 -13.74 9.83
CA LEU A 239 0.09 -15.04 9.54
C LEU A 239 -0.83 -16.19 9.94
N ARG A 240 -1.48 -16.11 11.11
CA ARG A 240 -2.46 -17.09 11.59
C ARG A 240 -3.63 -17.24 10.63
N LEU A 241 -4.23 -16.14 10.19
CA LEU A 241 -5.33 -16.14 9.22
C LEU A 241 -4.92 -16.63 7.82
N ARG A 242 -3.62 -16.65 7.52
CA ARG A 242 -3.04 -17.26 6.31
C ARG A 242 -2.53 -18.68 6.55
N SER A 243 -2.87 -19.29 7.67
CA SER A 243 -2.48 -20.64 8.11
C SER A 243 -0.97 -20.85 8.27
N LYS A 244 -0.20 -19.78 8.45
CA LYS A 244 1.24 -19.83 8.75
C LYS A 244 1.46 -19.82 10.27
N PHE A 245 1.02 -20.90 10.92
CA PHE A 245 0.91 -20.96 12.38
C PHE A 245 2.24 -20.87 13.12
N GLU A 246 3.32 -21.46 12.58
CA GLU A 246 4.65 -21.39 13.20
C GLU A 246 5.21 -19.97 13.19
N ASP A 247 5.10 -19.28 12.04
CA ASP A 247 5.51 -17.89 11.90
C ASP A 247 4.66 -16.98 12.81
N ALA A 248 3.36 -17.24 12.94
CA ALA A 248 2.47 -16.51 13.84
C ALA A 248 2.93 -16.63 15.31
N ILE A 249 3.24 -17.84 15.76
CA ILE A 249 3.76 -18.08 17.12
C ILE A 249 5.08 -17.34 17.34
N ASN A 250 5.97 -17.28 16.34
CA ASN A 250 7.22 -16.53 16.43
C ASN A 250 6.96 -15.03 16.63
N CYS A 251 6.01 -14.44 15.90
CA CYS A 251 5.59 -13.05 16.09
C CYS A 251 5.02 -12.82 17.50
N TYR A 252 4.14 -13.69 17.99
CA TYR A 252 3.60 -13.55 19.35
C TYR A 252 4.66 -13.74 20.44
N ASN A 253 5.67 -14.60 20.22
CA ASN A 253 6.80 -14.74 21.13
C ASN A 253 7.65 -13.47 21.20
N LYS A 254 7.89 -12.81 20.05
CA LYS A 254 8.57 -11.51 20.02
C LYS A 254 7.78 -10.46 20.81
N ALA A 255 6.48 -10.33 20.55
CA ALA A 255 5.61 -9.40 21.26
C ALA A 255 5.61 -9.66 22.77
N GLU A 256 5.39 -10.90 23.21
CA GLU A 256 5.38 -11.27 24.63
C GLU A 256 6.69 -10.88 25.33
N LYS A 257 7.83 -11.14 24.70
CA LYS A 257 9.14 -10.81 25.26
C LYS A 257 9.28 -9.29 25.50
N ILE A 258 8.83 -8.47 24.56
CA ILE A 258 8.87 -7.02 24.68
C ILE A 258 7.91 -6.53 25.77
N PHE A 259 6.67 -7.03 25.79
CA PHE A 259 5.70 -6.68 26.84
C PHE A 259 6.18 -7.07 28.24
N LEU A 260 6.82 -8.24 28.38
CA LEU A 260 7.44 -8.67 29.62
C LEU A 260 8.56 -7.70 30.06
N GLN A 261 9.42 -7.27 29.14
CA GLN A 261 10.48 -6.30 29.43
C GLN A 261 9.91 -4.93 29.84
N ASN A 262 8.81 -4.51 29.21
CA ASN A 262 8.12 -3.25 29.49
C ASN A 262 7.21 -3.32 30.72
N LYS A 263 7.06 -4.50 31.36
CA LYS A 263 6.12 -4.77 32.46
C LYS A 263 4.66 -4.45 32.10
N ASP A 264 4.31 -4.66 30.84
CA ASP A 264 2.95 -4.52 30.34
C ASP A 264 2.22 -5.87 30.47
N SER A 265 1.48 -6.03 31.56
CA SER A 265 0.71 -7.25 31.83
C SER A 265 -0.41 -7.46 30.80
N LEU A 266 -1.03 -6.38 30.33
CA LEU A 266 -2.13 -6.44 29.36
C LEU A 266 -1.60 -6.93 28.00
N GLY A 267 -0.56 -6.29 27.47
CA GLY A 267 0.06 -6.71 26.21
C GLY A 267 0.62 -8.14 26.27
N ARG A 268 1.18 -8.54 27.42
CA ARG A 268 1.63 -9.93 27.64
C ARG A 268 0.46 -10.91 27.63
N SER A 269 -0.65 -10.57 28.29
CA SER A 269 -1.89 -11.36 28.29
C SER A 269 -2.46 -11.51 26.87
N ASP A 270 -2.49 -10.43 26.08
CA ASP A 270 -2.91 -10.47 24.68
C ASP A 270 -2.02 -11.38 23.82
N ALA A 271 -0.69 -11.34 24.03
CA ALA A 271 0.23 -12.24 23.32
C ALA A 271 -0.03 -13.71 23.64
N LEU A 272 -0.31 -14.05 24.91
CA LEU A 272 -0.66 -15.41 25.33
C LEU A 272 -2.00 -15.85 24.75
N ARG A 273 -3.00 -14.96 24.74
CA ARG A 273 -4.30 -15.19 24.08
C ARG A 273 -4.12 -15.50 22.60
N SER A 274 -3.33 -14.71 21.88
CA SER A 274 -3.11 -14.93 20.44
C SER A 274 -2.36 -16.25 20.16
N LYS A 275 -1.43 -16.67 21.02
CA LYS A 275 -0.84 -18.02 20.95
C LYS A 275 -1.86 -19.11 21.24
N ALA A 276 -2.72 -18.91 22.24
CA ALA A 276 -3.78 -19.85 22.56
C ALA A 276 -4.69 -20.06 21.35
N GLN A 277 -5.07 -18.98 20.65
CA GLN A 277 -5.89 -19.05 19.43
C GLN A 277 -5.25 -19.93 18.36
N VAL A 278 -3.92 -19.86 18.13
CA VAL A 278 -3.24 -20.76 17.19
C VAL A 278 -3.36 -22.23 17.59
N TYR A 279 -3.26 -22.54 18.89
CA TYR A 279 -3.43 -23.92 19.36
C TYR A 279 -4.88 -24.40 19.25
N LEU A 280 -5.86 -23.52 19.42
CA LEU A 280 -7.26 -23.83 19.20
C LEU A 280 -7.53 -24.09 17.71
N ASP A 281 -7.03 -23.23 16.82
CA ASP A 281 -7.13 -23.38 15.36
C ASP A 281 -6.49 -24.70 14.85
N THR A 282 -5.52 -25.23 15.60
CA THR A 282 -4.79 -26.48 15.27
C THR A 282 -5.22 -27.70 16.11
N ILE A 283 -6.39 -27.63 16.77
CA ILE A 283 -7.01 -28.74 17.53
C ILE A 283 -6.10 -29.24 18.68
N ARG A 284 -5.46 -28.31 19.39
CA ARG A 284 -4.63 -28.56 20.59
C ARG A 284 -5.22 -27.85 21.83
N PRO A 285 -6.44 -28.24 22.27
CA PRO A 285 -7.23 -27.51 23.26
C PRO A 285 -6.60 -27.44 24.66
N LEU A 286 -5.80 -28.43 25.05
CA LEU A 286 -5.10 -28.43 26.35
C LEU A 286 -4.04 -27.34 26.41
N LYS A 287 -3.28 -27.16 25.34
CA LYS A 287 -2.26 -26.11 25.25
C LYS A 287 -2.90 -24.72 25.13
N GLY A 288 -4.01 -24.63 24.39
CA GLY A 288 -4.84 -23.41 24.35
C GLY A 288 -5.35 -23.02 25.74
N SER A 289 -5.94 -23.96 26.49
CA SER A 289 -6.44 -23.70 27.86
C SER A 289 -5.34 -23.22 28.79
N SER A 290 -4.19 -23.90 28.80
CA SER A 290 -3.05 -23.54 29.65
C SER A 290 -2.57 -22.10 29.41
N LEU A 291 -2.56 -21.64 28.16
CA LEU A 291 -2.16 -20.28 27.82
C LEU A 291 -3.23 -19.25 28.19
N LEU A 292 -4.51 -19.58 28.04
CA LEU A 292 -5.61 -18.71 28.49
C LEU A 292 -5.63 -18.57 30.01
N GLU A 293 -5.42 -19.66 30.75
CA GLU A 293 -5.31 -19.65 32.21
C GLU A 293 -4.12 -18.79 32.67
N GLU A 294 -2.96 -18.89 31.99
CA GLU A 294 -1.82 -17.99 32.23
C GLU A 294 -2.16 -16.53 31.91
N ALA A 295 -2.81 -16.26 30.78
CA ALA A 295 -3.21 -14.91 30.37
C ALA A 295 -4.17 -14.25 31.37
N ILE A 296 -5.14 -15.01 31.90
CA ILE A 296 -6.05 -14.56 32.96
C ILE A 296 -5.28 -14.25 34.24
N GLY A 297 -4.33 -15.11 34.62
CA GLY A 297 -3.52 -14.93 35.83
C GLY A 297 -2.58 -13.72 35.81
N LEU A 298 -2.40 -13.06 34.66
CA LEU A 298 -1.63 -11.81 34.56
C LEU A 298 -2.45 -10.55 34.84
N LEU A 299 -3.79 -10.64 34.86
CA LEU A 299 -4.66 -9.49 34.93
C LEU A 299 -5.44 -9.47 36.25
N GLU A 300 -5.44 -8.34 36.93
CA GLU A 300 -6.31 -8.10 38.08
C GLU A 300 -7.73 -7.80 37.58
N PRO A 301 -8.76 -8.59 37.93
CA PRO A 301 -10.11 -8.40 37.40
C PRO A 301 -10.74 -7.04 37.73
N GLN A 302 -10.30 -6.38 38.81
CA GLN A 302 -10.79 -5.02 39.14
C GLN A 302 -10.23 -3.96 38.18
N GLU A 303 -9.05 -4.18 37.61
CA GLU A 303 -8.40 -3.25 36.66
C GLU A 303 -8.81 -3.55 35.22
N TYR A 304 -9.00 -4.83 34.87
CA TYR A 304 -9.27 -5.29 33.49
C TYR A 304 -10.51 -6.20 33.36
N PRO A 305 -11.70 -5.78 33.85
CA PRO A 305 -12.88 -6.64 33.91
C PRO A 305 -13.31 -7.15 32.52
N SER A 306 -13.30 -6.27 31.51
CA SER A 306 -13.72 -6.61 30.14
C SER A 306 -12.76 -7.61 29.47
N GLN A 307 -11.45 -7.45 29.68
CA GLN A 307 -10.43 -8.32 29.11
C GLN A 307 -10.43 -9.70 29.77
N VAL A 308 -10.55 -9.75 31.10
CA VAL A 308 -10.68 -11.01 31.84
C VAL A 308 -11.97 -11.73 31.43
N ALA A 309 -13.10 -11.03 31.30
CA ALA A 309 -14.36 -11.62 30.83
C ALA A 309 -14.22 -12.23 29.42
N ALA A 310 -13.53 -11.55 28.50
CA ALA A 310 -13.30 -12.08 27.16
C ALA A 310 -12.44 -13.37 27.16
N LEU A 311 -11.39 -13.41 27.98
CA LEU A 311 -10.54 -14.60 28.13
C LEU A 311 -11.31 -15.78 28.75
N LEU A 312 -12.14 -15.50 29.76
CA LEU A 312 -13.01 -16.49 30.40
C LEU A 312 -14.01 -17.10 29.41
N ASP A 313 -14.59 -16.29 28.52
CA ASP A 313 -15.50 -16.78 27.49
C ASP A 313 -14.78 -17.67 26.47
N GLN A 314 -13.58 -17.30 26.02
CA GLN A 314 -12.78 -18.17 25.13
C GLN A 314 -12.41 -19.49 25.82
N LEU A 315 -12.05 -19.43 27.11
CA LEU A 315 -11.77 -20.64 27.89
C LEU A 315 -13.02 -21.50 28.03
N ALA A 316 -14.18 -20.89 28.30
CA ALA A 316 -15.47 -21.56 28.42
C ALA A 316 -15.86 -22.28 27.13
N GLU A 317 -15.69 -21.62 25.97
CA GLU A 317 -15.93 -22.23 24.66
C GLU A 317 -15.05 -23.46 24.45
N ASN A 318 -13.75 -23.36 24.80
CA ASN A 318 -12.84 -24.49 24.69
C ASN A 318 -13.21 -25.65 25.65
N LYS A 319 -13.65 -25.36 26.88
CA LYS A 319 -14.14 -26.37 27.84
C LYS A 319 -15.41 -27.04 27.32
N LEU A 320 -16.33 -26.28 26.73
CA LEU A 320 -17.54 -26.79 26.11
C LEU A 320 -17.20 -27.77 24.97
N ASN A 321 -16.31 -27.35 24.05
CA ASN A 321 -15.81 -28.18 22.95
C ASN A 321 -15.09 -29.44 23.43
N SER A 322 -14.49 -29.40 24.62
CA SER A 322 -13.84 -30.53 25.28
C SER A 322 -14.78 -31.41 26.11
N GLY A 323 -16.11 -31.20 26.03
CA GLY A 323 -17.11 -32.00 26.74
C GLY A 323 -17.25 -31.68 28.22
N LYS A 324 -16.87 -30.48 28.66
CA LYS A 324 -16.94 -30.00 30.06
C LYS A 324 -17.95 -28.84 30.22
N PRO A 325 -19.26 -29.09 30.03
CA PRO A 325 -20.28 -28.03 30.02
C PRO A 325 -20.50 -27.37 31.40
N SER A 326 -20.24 -28.07 32.50
CA SER A 326 -20.34 -27.51 33.85
C SER A 326 -19.25 -26.47 34.12
N GLU A 327 -17.99 -26.79 33.77
CA GLU A 327 -16.87 -25.85 33.83
C GLU A 327 -17.13 -24.63 32.93
N ALA A 328 -17.59 -24.84 31.69
CA ALA A 328 -17.92 -23.76 30.76
C ALA A 328 -19.00 -22.81 31.30
N ARG A 329 -20.08 -23.34 31.90
CA ARG A 329 -21.14 -22.52 32.51
C ARG A 329 -20.64 -21.69 33.70
N ALA A 330 -19.74 -22.23 34.50
CA ALA A 330 -19.16 -21.49 35.62
C ALA A 330 -18.32 -20.30 35.11
N LEU A 331 -17.48 -20.52 34.11
CA LEU A 331 -16.65 -19.47 33.49
C LEU A 331 -17.50 -18.37 32.82
N HIS A 332 -18.54 -18.74 32.05
CA HIS A 332 -19.46 -17.75 31.48
C HIS A 332 -20.21 -16.94 32.54
N LYS A 333 -20.58 -17.58 33.66
CA LYS A 333 -21.23 -16.87 34.77
C LYS A 333 -20.28 -15.83 35.36
N GLU A 334 -19.02 -16.20 35.58
CA GLU A 334 -17.99 -15.29 36.07
C GLU A 334 -17.72 -14.14 35.10
N ALA A 335 -17.58 -14.42 33.80
CA ALA A 335 -17.43 -13.40 32.76
C ALA A 335 -18.59 -12.38 32.75
N ASN A 336 -19.83 -12.85 32.93
CA ASN A 336 -21.00 -11.98 32.99
C ASN A 336 -21.05 -11.13 34.26
N MET A 337 -20.61 -11.67 35.41
CA MET A 337 -20.49 -10.89 36.64
C MET A 337 -19.50 -9.73 36.45
N LEU A 338 -18.33 -9.99 35.88
CA LEU A 338 -17.32 -8.96 35.61
C LEU A 338 -17.84 -7.86 34.69
N ARG A 339 -18.60 -8.21 33.64
CA ARG A 339 -19.24 -7.22 32.75
C ARG A 339 -20.27 -6.35 33.47
N SER A 340 -21.09 -6.96 34.33
CA SER A 340 -22.12 -6.23 35.08
C SER A 340 -21.54 -5.29 36.14
N GLU A 341 -20.33 -5.56 36.63
CA GLU A 341 -19.63 -4.69 37.57
C GLU A 341 -18.91 -3.52 36.87
N SER A 342 -18.55 -3.67 35.59
CA SER A 342 -17.88 -2.63 34.79
C SER A 342 -18.83 -1.62 34.12
N ASP A 343 -20.08 -2.00 33.85
CA ASP A 343 -21.14 -1.11 33.31
C ASP A 343 -22.34 -1.07 34.28
N PRO A 344 -22.26 -0.30 35.37
CA PRO A 344 -23.40 -0.11 36.26
C PRO A 344 -24.31 1.00 35.71
N ASP A 345 -25.10 0.70 34.68
CA ASP A 345 -26.13 1.56 34.04
C ASP A 345 -25.83 3.07 33.88
#